data_AF-A0A1M6UXV1-F1
#
_entry.id   AF-A0A1M6UXV1-F1
#
_cell.length_a   1.000
_cell.length_b   1.000
_cell.length_c   1.000
_cell.angle_alpha   90.00
_cell.angle_beta   90.00
_cell.angle_gamma   90.00
#
_symmetry.space_group_name_H-M   'P 1'
#
loop_
_entity.id
_entity.type
_entity.pdbx_description
1 polymer ?
#
loop_
_entity_poly.entity_id
_entity_poly.type
_entity_poly.pdbx_seq_one_letter_code
_entity_poly.pdbx_strand_id
1 'polypeptide(L)'
;MNISLKPYKDYKSAEVKSSRSTIKEALDKYRETLQASQAKTKEANKDYEDRIYQKLNAGKRLTSNELDYLRTNNPEMYMKAIRLQMKRDAVESCLKNCKSKKEVEDVAGLQLGAISEKDPDREAMINTVNEAIKEFKKTDQYKRLPEDIKEEEKGQDKQKSDGYDYQGGLLNSNIRDFDIKL
;
A
#
# COMPACT_ATOMS: atom_id res chain seq x y z
N MET A 1 -1.03 -93.59 34.25
CA MET A 1 -0.23 -92.90 33.21
C MET A 1 -0.26 -91.41 33.51
N ASN A 2 0.83 -90.84 34.02
CA ASN A 2 0.94 -89.41 34.33
C ASN A 2 1.45 -88.66 33.09
N ILE A 3 0.63 -87.76 32.56
CA ILE A 3 0.99 -86.92 31.41
C ILE A 3 1.66 -85.67 31.98
N SER A 4 2.97 -85.54 31.78
CA SER A 4 3.75 -84.37 32.19
C SER A 4 3.48 -83.22 31.21
N LEU A 5 2.72 -82.23 31.65
CA LEU A 5 2.59 -80.95 30.96
C LEU A 5 3.87 -80.13 31.20
N LYS A 6 4.63 -79.85 30.13
CA LYS A 6 5.73 -78.89 30.19
C LYS A 6 5.17 -77.48 30.38
N PRO A 7 5.83 -76.61 31.18
CA PRO A 7 5.32 -75.27 31.44
C PRO A 7 5.29 -74.43 30.16
N TYR A 8 4.20 -73.67 30.00
CA TYR A 8 4.04 -72.69 28.93
C TYR A 8 5.10 -71.59 29.10
N LYS A 9 5.90 -71.33 28.06
CA LYS A 9 6.94 -70.30 28.12
C LYS A 9 6.34 -68.90 27.90
N ASP A 10 6.54 -68.02 28.87
CA ASP A 10 6.17 -66.60 28.81
C ASP A 10 7.12 -65.81 27.89
N TYR A 11 6.85 -65.84 26.58
CA TYR A 11 7.64 -65.13 25.56
C TYR A 11 7.05 -63.77 25.13
N LYS A 12 6.56 -62.93 26.04
CA LYS A 12 5.89 -61.67 25.63
C LYS A 12 6.27 -60.38 26.34
N SER A 13 7.12 -60.40 27.36
CA SER A 13 7.36 -59.20 28.21
C SER A 13 8.64 -58.42 27.87
N ALA A 14 9.65 -59.02 27.23
CA ALA A 14 10.93 -58.37 26.93
C ALA A 14 10.99 -57.74 25.51
N GLU A 15 10.55 -58.46 24.46
CA GLU A 15 10.54 -57.96 23.07
C GLU A 15 9.57 -56.77 22.86
N VAL A 16 8.47 -56.74 23.61
CA VAL A 16 7.47 -55.66 23.56
C VAL A 16 8.01 -54.36 24.16
N LYS A 17 8.95 -54.41 25.12
CA LYS A 17 9.59 -53.20 25.69
C LYS A 17 10.61 -52.59 24.73
N SER A 18 11.40 -53.43 24.03
CA SER A 18 12.37 -53.00 23.02
C SER A 18 11.70 -52.39 21.77
N SER A 19 10.60 -53.00 21.32
CA SER A 19 9.81 -52.47 20.21
C SER A 19 9.11 -51.15 20.56
N ARG A 20 8.65 -50.99 21.81
CA ARG A 20 8.07 -49.72 22.29
C ARG A 20 9.11 -48.61 22.44
N SER A 21 10.34 -48.91 22.84
CA SER A 21 11.39 -47.88 22.95
C SER A 21 11.81 -47.36 21.57
N THR A 22 12.00 -48.25 20.60
CA THR A 22 12.37 -47.88 19.22
C THR A 22 11.28 -47.08 18.51
N ILE A 23 10.00 -47.43 18.71
CA ILE A 23 8.87 -46.63 18.20
C ILE A 23 8.83 -45.25 18.87
N LYS A 24 9.10 -45.16 20.19
CA LYS A 24 9.13 -43.89 20.92
C LYS A 24 10.26 -42.99 20.41
N GLU A 25 11.46 -43.53 20.22
CA GLU A 25 12.60 -42.81 19.66
C GLU A 25 12.32 -42.30 18.24
N ALA A 26 11.66 -43.10 17.40
CA ALA A 26 11.24 -42.68 16.06
C ALA A 26 10.19 -41.56 16.10
N LEU A 27 9.24 -41.61 17.04
CA LEU A 27 8.24 -40.56 17.24
C LEU A 27 8.84 -39.27 17.78
N ASP A 28 9.76 -39.35 18.73
CA ASP A 28 10.47 -38.19 19.29
C ASP A 28 11.29 -37.50 18.19
N LYS A 29 12.03 -38.28 17.38
CA LYS A 29 12.76 -37.76 16.21
C LYS A 29 11.84 -37.11 15.18
N TYR A 30 10.70 -37.73 14.86
CA TYR A 30 9.72 -37.13 13.95
C TYR A 30 9.16 -35.81 14.51
N ARG A 31 8.83 -35.78 15.80
CA ARG A 31 8.36 -34.57 16.49
C ARG A 31 9.39 -33.44 16.46
N GLU A 32 10.66 -33.75 16.70
CA GLU A 32 11.76 -32.77 16.59
C GLU A 32 11.87 -32.20 15.18
N THR A 33 11.77 -33.04 14.14
CA THR A 33 11.82 -32.57 12.75
C THR A 33 10.64 -31.67 12.39
N LEU A 34 9.43 -31.96 12.89
CA LEU A 34 8.25 -31.10 12.72
C LEU A 34 8.40 -29.78 13.47
N GLN A 35 8.94 -29.79 14.68
CA GLN A 35 9.18 -28.56 15.43
C GLN A 35 10.24 -27.69 14.75
N ALA A 36 11.32 -28.29 14.25
CA ALA A 36 12.37 -27.58 13.51
C ALA A 36 11.85 -26.98 12.20
N SER A 37 10.99 -27.69 11.45
CA SER A 37 10.39 -27.16 10.22
C SER A 37 9.39 -26.03 10.51
N GLN A 38 8.58 -26.16 11.55
CA GLN A 38 7.67 -25.11 12.00
C GLN A 38 8.44 -23.87 12.50
N ALA A 39 9.53 -24.06 13.24
CA ALA A 39 10.37 -22.94 13.70
C ALA A 39 10.96 -22.16 12.54
N LYS A 40 11.53 -22.84 11.53
CA LYS A 40 12.04 -22.20 10.31
C LYS A 40 10.95 -21.47 9.53
N THR A 41 9.74 -22.02 9.47
CA THR A 41 8.59 -21.38 8.80
C THR A 41 8.15 -20.13 9.55
N LYS A 42 8.10 -20.18 10.89
CA LYS A 42 7.78 -19.02 11.72
C LYS A 42 8.84 -17.90 11.58
N GLU A 43 10.11 -18.27 11.51
CA GLU A 43 11.21 -17.32 11.31
C GLU A 43 11.10 -16.63 9.94
N ALA A 44 10.90 -17.39 8.86
CA ALA A 44 10.68 -16.83 7.53
C ALA A 44 9.44 -15.93 7.43
N ASN A 45 8.36 -16.29 8.13
CA ASN A 45 7.14 -15.47 8.22
C ASN A 45 7.39 -14.16 8.98
N LYS A 46 8.18 -14.21 10.06
CA LYS A 46 8.56 -13.03 10.83
C LYS A 46 9.42 -12.07 10.01
N ASP A 47 10.40 -12.57 9.27
CA ASP A 47 11.23 -11.75 8.38
C ASP A 47 10.40 -11.10 7.26
N TYR A 48 9.35 -11.77 6.80
CA TYR A 48 8.42 -11.21 5.83
C TYR A 48 7.54 -10.11 6.46
N GLU A 49 7.01 -10.34 7.66
CA GLU A 49 6.27 -9.34 8.43
C GLU A 49 7.10 -8.10 8.73
N ASP A 50 8.34 -8.26 9.16
CA ASP A 50 9.24 -7.15 9.47
C ASP A 50 9.52 -6.31 8.22
N ARG A 51 9.67 -6.94 7.05
CA ARG A 51 9.79 -6.22 5.77
C ARG A 51 8.53 -5.42 5.42
N ILE A 52 7.35 -6.02 5.62
CA ILE A 52 6.08 -5.32 5.41
C ILE A 52 5.95 -4.13 6.37
N TYR A 53 6.30 -4.32 7.64
CA TYR A 53 6.24 -3.29 8.67
C TYR A 53 7.17 -2.12 8.35
N GLN A 54 8.41 -2.39 7.98
CA GLN A 54 9.38 -1.36 7.55
C GLN A 54 8.86 -0.58 6.35
N LYS A 55 8.33 -1.27 5.35
CA LYS A 55 7.77 -0.66 4.14
C LYS A 55 6.57 0.23 4.45
N LEU A 56 5.69 -0.24 5.34
CA LEU A 56 4.49 0.46 5.75
C LEU A 56 4.81 1.73 6.55
N ASN A 57 5.73 1.63 7.53
CA ASN A 57 6.17 2.78 8.31
C ASN A 57 6.96 3.79 7.47
N ALA A 58 7.65 3.35 6.41
CA ALA A 58 8.25 4.24 5.44
C ALA A 58 7.23 4.97 4.54
N GLY A 59 5.93 4.70 4.69
CA GLY A 59 4.86 5.35 3.92
C GLY A 59 4.75 4.88 2.47
N LYS A 60 5.34 3.71 2.16
CA LYS A 60 5.30 3.12 0.82
C LYS A 60 4.07 2.23 0.65
N ARG A 61 3.58 2.14 -0.59
CA ARG A 61 2.47 1.25 -0.94
C ARG A 61 2.85 -0.21 -0.72
N LEU A 62 1.97 -0.94 -0.05
CA LEU A 62 2.05 -2.40 -0.01
C LEU A 62 1.52 -2.97 -1.33
N THR A 63 2.11 -4.08 -1.75
CA THR A 63 1.65 -4.88 -2.88
C THR A 63 0.42 -5.70 -2.48
N SER A 64 -0.34 -6.20 -3.47
CA SER A 64 -1.51 -7.07 -3.19
C SER A 64 -1.12 -8.27 -2.33
N ASN A 65 0.00 -8.94 -2.65
CA ASN A 65 0.47 -10.10 -1.91
C ASN A 65 0.82 -9.77 -0.44
N GLU A 66 1.41 -8.60 -0.18
CA GLU A 66 1.71 -8.14 1.18
C GLU A 66 0.40 -7.83 1.95
N LEU A 67 -0.59 -7.21 1.30
CA LEU A 67 -1.90 -6.94 1.90
C LEU A 67 -2.69 -8.22 2.19
N ASP A 68 -2.70 -9.17 1.28
CA ASP A 68 -3.40 -10.46 1.44
C ASP A 68 -2.76 -11.28 2.57
N TYR A 69 -1.43 -11.22 2.68
CA TYR A 69 -0.71 -11.80 3.81
C TYR A 69 -1.14 -11.15 5.14
N LEU A 70 -1.16 -9.82 5.24
CA LEU A 70 -1.58 -9.13 6.46
C LEU A 70 -3.04 -9.45 6.81
N ARG A 71 -3.94 -9.52 5.82
CA ARG A 71 -5.35 -9.85 6.06
C ARG A 71 -5.50 -11.18 6.79
N THR A 72 -4.64 -12.15 6.51
CA THR A 72 -4.72 -13.50 7.06
C THR A 72 -3.95 -13.64 8.38
N ASN A 73 -2.77 -13.02 8.48
CA ASN A 73 -1.85 -13.24 9.60
C ASN A 73 -1.88 -12.14 10.66
N ASN A 74 -2.16 -10.89 10.27
CA ASN A 74 -2.18 -9.73 11.17
C ASN A 74 -3.23 -8.67 10.74
N PRO A 75 -4.51 -8.86 11.12
CA PRO A 75 -5.60 -8.00 10.69
C PRO A 75 -5.49 -6.56 11.21
N GLU A 76 -4.83 -6.34 12.35
CA GLU A 76 -4.57 -5.00 12.88
C GLU A 76 -3.63 -4.21 11.95
N MET A 77 -2.51 -4.83 11.56
CA MET A 77 -1.57 -4.22 10.62
C MET A 77 -2.20 -4.02 9.24
N TYR A 78 -3.09 -4.92 8.81
CA TYR A 78 -3.87 -4.73 7.59
C TYR A 78 -4.74 -3.47 7.65
N MET A 79 -5.49 -3.25 8.74
CA MET A 79 -6.31 -2.04 8.91
C MET A 79 -5.45 -0.77 8.87
N LYS A 80 -4.31 -0.78 9.55
CA LYS A 80 -3.32 0.30 9.49
C LYS A 80 -2.88 0.56 8.05
N ALA A 81 -2.57 -0.49 7.29
CA ALA A 81 -2.16 -0.37 5.89
C ALA A 81 -3.23 0.25 5.00
N ILE A 82 -4.49 -0.16 5.14
CA ILE A 82 -5.61 0.42 4.40
C ILE A 82 -5.77 1.90 4.74
N ARG A 83 -5.65 2.27 6.02
CA ARG A 83 -5.75 3.66 6.47
C ARG A 83 -4.68 4.55 5.83
N LEU A 84 -3.43 4.09 5.79
CA LEU A 84 -2.31 4.77 5.14
C LEU A 84 -2.55 4.88 3.62
N GLN A 85 -3.03 3.81 2.98
CA GLN A 85 -3.36 3.80 1.56
C GLN A 85 -4.44 4.82 1.21
N MET A 86 -5.51 4.90 2.00
CA MET A 86 -6.57 5.91 1.82
C MET A 86 -6.03 7.34 1.97
N LYS A 87 -5.19 7.58 2.98
CA LYS A 87 -4.55 8.89 3.16
C LYS A 87 -3.68 9.25 1.96
N ARG A 88 -2.91 8.30 1.43
CA ARG A 88 -2.10 8.49 0.22
C ARG A 88 -2.95 8.87 -0.99
N ASP A 89 -4.02 8.12 -1.24
CA ASP A 89 -4.89 8.33 -2.40
C ASP A 89 -5.60 9.70 -2.32
N ALA A 90 -5.98 10.14 -1.12
CA ALA A 90 -6.51 11.48 -0.88
C ALA A 90 -5.47 12.57 -1.19
N VAL A 91 -4.23 12.41 -0.72
CA VAL A 91 -3.14 13.37 -0.98
C VAL A 91 -2.82 13.43 -2.48
N GLU A 92 -2.68 12.29 -3.15
CA GLU A 92 -2.44 12.24 -4.60
C GLU A 92 -3.57 12.89 -5.39
N SER A 93 -4.81 12.74 -4.95
CA SER A 93 -5.96 13.42 -5.57
C SER A 93 -5.91 14.92 -5.37
N CYS A 94 -5.53 15.41 -4.19
CA CYS A 94 -5.30 16.84 -3.96
C CYS A 94 -4.17 17.39 -4.85
N LEU A 95 -3.05 16.67 -4.93
CA LEU A 95 -1.88 17.08 -5.70
C LEU A 95 -2.17 17.17 -7.20
N LYS A 96 -2.95 16.24 -7.75
CA LYS A 96 -3.37 16.26 -9.17
C LYS A 96 -4.22 17.48 -9.53
N ASN A 97 -4.91 18.07 -8.56
CA ASN A 97 -5.76 19.24 -8.78
C ASN A 97 -5.02 20.58 -8.56
N CYS A 98 -3.77 20.54 -8.10
CA CYS A 98 -2.97 21.75 -7.90
C CYS A 98 -2.61 22.38 -9.26
N LYS A 99 -2.70 23.71 -9.33
CA LYS A 99 -2.43 24.52 -10.52
C LYS A 99 -1.07 25.19 -10.51
N SER A 100 -0.41 25.27 -9.35
CA SER A 100 0.92 25.86 -9.22
C SER A 100 1.81 25.05 -8.28
N LYS A 101 3.13 25.22 -8.39
CA LYS A 101 4.06 24.59 -7.43
C LYS A 101 3.88 25.14 -6.02
N LYS A 102 3.50 26.41 -5.88
CA LYS A 102 3.15 27.00 -4.58
C LYS A 102 1.96 26.31 -3.93
N GLU A 103 0.90 26.06 -4.69
CA GLU A 103 -0.28 25.34 -4.19
C GLU A 103 0.07 23.91 -3.74
N VAL A 104 1.03 23.26 -4.40
CA VAL A 104 1.54 21.95 -3.96
C VAL A 104 2.20 22.04 -2.57
N GLU A 105 3.00 23.07 -2.30
CA GLU A 105 3.60 23.27 -0.97
C GLU A 105 2.54 23.64 0.08
N ASP A 106 1.53 24.43 -0.28
CA ASP A 106 0.42 24.77 0.62
C ASP A 106 -0.40 23.51 0.99
N VAL A 107 -0.72 22.67 0.00
CA VAL A 107 -1.37 21.37 0.21
C VAL A 107 -0.49 20.45 1.07
N ALA A 108 0.83 20.44 0.85
CA ALA A 108 1.75 19.66 1.67
C ALA A 108 1.68 20.08 3.15
N GLY A 109 1.76 21.38 3.42
CA GLY A 109 1.65 21.94 4.78
C GLY A 109 0.30 21.62 5.42
N LEU A 110 -0.80 21.79 4.68
CA LEU A 110 -2.14 21.47 5.15
C LEU A 110 -2.30 19.98 5.49
N GLN A 111 -1.84 19.09 4.62
CA GLN A 111 -2.00 17.64 4.80
C GLN A 111 -1.17 17.10 5.96
N LEU A 112 0.01 17.67 6.20
CA LEU A 112 0.85 17.36 7.35
C LEU A 112 0.28 17.93 8.65
N GLY A 113 -0.20 19.18 8.63
CA GLY A 113 -0.84 19.82 9.79
C GLY A 113 -2.17 19.18 10.19
N ALA A 114 -2.87 18.55 9.24
CA ALA A 114 -4.11 17.82 9.51
C ALA A 114 -3.89 16.49 10.26
N ILE A 115 -2.65 16.00 10.39
CA ILE A 115 -2.36 14.76 11.13
C ILE A 115 -2.34 15.10 12.62
N SER A 116 -3.22 14.42 13.38
CA SER A 116 -3.29 14.60 14.83
C SER A 116 -1.99 14.18 15.52
N GLU A 117 -1.54 14.98 16.48
CA GLU A 117 -0.41 14.63 17.35
C GLU A 117 -0.67 13.37 18.20
N LYS A 118 -1.95 13.04 18.43
CA LYS A 118 -2.38 11.89 19.23
C LYS A 118 -2.61 10.62 18.40
N ASP A 119 -2.34 10.65 17.09
CA ASP A 119 -2.51 9.47 16.25
C ASP A 119 -1.44 8.42 16.59
N PRO A 120 -1.81 7.16 16.90
CA PRO A 120 -0.84 6.11 17.22
C PRO A 120 0.12 5.80 16.05
N ASP A 121 -0.28 6.07 14.80
CA ASP A 121 0.55 5.89 13.61
C ASP A 121 0.98 7.23 12.99
N ARG A 122 1.07 8.29 13.79
CA ARG A 122 1.43 9.64 13.34
C ARG A 122 2.65 9.65 12.42
N GLU A 123 3.72 8.97 12.80
CA GLU A 123 4.95 8.93 12.00
C GLU A 123 4.74 8.26 10.64
N ALA A 124 4.03 7.13 10.60
CA ALA A 124 3.72 6.44 9.35
C ALA A 124 2.80 7.29 8.45
N MET A 125 1.85 8.02 9.04
CA MET A 125 0.99 8.97 8.30
C MET A 125 1.80 10.11 7.70
N ILE A 126 2.72 10.71 8.47
CA ILE A 126 3.61 11.77 7.99
C ILE A 126 4.48 11.25 6.84
N ASN A 127 5.09 10.07 7.02
CA ASN A 127 5.91 9.45 5.99
C ASN A 127 5.11 9.16 4.71
N THR A 128 3.85 8.74 4.86
CA THR A 128 2.95 8.49 3.72
C THR A 128 2.67 9.77 2.94
N VAL A 129 2.35 10.87 3.63
CA VAL A 129 2.13 12.18 3.00
C VAL A 129 3.41 12.64 2.29
N ASN A 130 4.55 12.58 2.97
CA ASN A 130 5.83 12.99 2.43
C ASN A 130 6.24 12.19 1.20
N GLU A 131 6.09 10.86 1.22
CA GLU A 131 6.46 10.01 0.09
C GLU A 131 5.52 10.25 -1.10
N ALA A 132 4.22 10.46 -0.87
CA ALA A 132 3.26 10.80 -1.92
C ALA A 132 3.62 12.12 -2.62
N ILE A 133 3.93 13.17 -1.85
CA ILE A 133 4.35 14.47 -2.37
C ILE A 133 5.66 14.34 -3.14
N LYS A 134 6.64 13.62 -2.59
CA LYS A 134 7.95 13.39 -3.21
C LYS A 134 7.82 12.62 -4.53
N GLU A 135 6.95 11.62 -4.61
CA GLU A 135 6.65 10.92 -5.87
C GLU A 135 5.97 11.86 -6.87
N PHE A 136 5.00 12.66 -6.43
CA PHE A 136 4.32 13.63 -7.28
C PHE A 136 5.29 14.68 -7.86
N LYS A 137 6.22 15.20 -7.05
CA LYS A 137 7.25 16.17 -7.50
C LYS A 137 8.17 15.62 -8.59
N LYS A 138 8.25 14.29 -8.77
CA LYS A 138 9.01 13.65 -9.86
C LYS A 138 8.21 13.52 -11.16
N THR A 139 6.89 13.66 -11.10
CA THR A 139 6.00 13.50 -12.27
C THR A 139 6.17 14.65 -13.25
N ASP A 140 5.86 14.38 -14.53
CA ASP A 140 5.87 15.43 -15.55
C ASP A 140 4.74 16.45 -15.35
N GLN A 141 3.65 16.05 -14.68
CA GLN A 141 2.58 16.99 -14.30
C GLN A 141 3.16 18.11 -13.42
N TYR A 142 3.89 17.77 -12.36
CA TYR A 142 4.50 18.76 -11.47
C TYR A 142 5.51 19.66 -12.20
N LYS A 143 6.32 19.09 -13.10
CA LYS A 143 7.31 19.86 -13.88
C LYS A 143 6.66 20.91 -14.79
N ARG A 144 5.42 20.69 -15.22
CA ARG A 144 4.67 21.61 -16.08
C ARG A 144 3.92 22.69 -15.30
N LEU A 145 3.81 22.57 -13.98
CA LEU A 145 3.14 23.58 -13.17
C LEU A 145 3.95 24.89 -13.18
N PRO A 146 3.30 26.05 -13.31
CA PRO A 146 3.91 27.35 -13.08
C PRO A 146 4.27 27.55 -11.59
N GLU A 147 5.12 28.54 -11.28
CA GLU A 147 5.51 28.78 -9.89
C GLU A 147 4.40 29.44 -9.07
N ASP A 148 3.65 30.36 -9.68
CA ASP A 148 2.45 30.97 -9.11
C ASP A 148 1.37 31.08 -10.20
N ILE A 149 0.10 31.01 -9.80
CA ILE A 149 -1.08 31.15 -10.67
C ILE A 149 -1.02 32.49 -11.43
N LYS A 150 -0.45 33.53 -10.81
CA LYS A 150 -0.25 34.85 -11.44
C LYS A 150 0.71 34.84 -12.63
N GLU A 151 1.61 33.87 -12.72
CA GLU A 151 2.51 33.72 -13.88
C GLU A 151 1.81 33.05 -15.05
N GLU A 152 0.80 32.21 -14.78
CA GLU A 152 -0.02 31.54 -15.78
C GLU A 152 -0.86 32.54 -16.59
N GLU A 153 -1.44 33.54 -15.93
CA GLU A 153 -2.18 34.63 -16.58
C GLU A 153 -1.29 35.50 -17.49
N LYS A 154 -0.05 35.78 -17.08
CA LYS A 154 0.92 36.55 -17.90
C LYS A 154 1.45 35.78 -19.11
N GLY A 155 1.45 34.44 -19.05
CA GLY A 155 1.83 33.58 -20.17
C GLY A 155 0.74 33.46 -21.24
N GLN A 156 -0.53 33.43 -20.82
CA GLN A 156 -1.68 33.37 -21.73
C GLN A 156 -1.92 34.70 -22.47
N ASP A 157 -1.57 35.84 -21.87
CA ASP A 157 -1.72 37.16 -22.50
C ASP A 157 -0.72 37.40 -23.65
N LYS A 158 0.37 36.63 -23.71
CA LYS A 158 1.37 36.71 -24.80
C LYS A 158 1.02 35.87 -26.04
N GLN A 159 -0.07 35.10 -26.03
CA GLN A 159 -0.51 34.29 -27.18
C GLN A 159 -1.79 34.80 -27.85
N LYS A 160 -2.27 35.99 -27.48
CA LYS A 160 -3.38 36.68 -28.18
C LYS A 160 -2.97 38.10 -28.57
N SER A 161 -1.95 38.22 -29.40
CA SER A 161 -1.66 39.49 -30.11
C SER A 161 -1.56 39.27 -31.62
N ASP A 162 -2.57 38.60 -32.19
CA ASP A 162 -2.84 38.70 -33.63
C ASP A 162 -4.01 39.68 -33.81
N GLY A 163 -3.62 40.91 -34.17
CA GLY A 163 -4.35 42.02 -34.80
C GLY A 163 -5.87 42.11 -34.66
N TYR A 164 -6.33 43.11 -33.89
CA TYR A 164 -7.58 43.80 -34.16
C TYR A 164 -7.32 45.30 -34.24
N ASP A 165 -7.28 45.83 -35.46
CA ASP A 165 -7.33 47.26 -35.75
C ASP A 165 -8.78 47.75 -35.56
N TYR A 166 -8.98 48.72 -34.67
CA TYR A 166 -10.22 49.49 -34.57
C TYR A 166 -10.03 50.82 -35.31
N GLN A 167 -10.35 50.83 -36.61
CA GLN A 167 -10.68 52.04 -37.34
C GLN A 167 -12.05 51.90 -38.01
N GLY A 168 -13.02 52.61 -37.42
CA GLY A 168 -14.17 53.28 -38.04
C GLY A 168 -14.95 52.60 -39.16
N GLY A 169 -16.25 52.36 -38.92
CA GLY A 169 -17.24 52.33 -39.99
C GLY A 169 -18.49 51.50 -39.71
N LEU A 170 -19.52 52.13 -39.16
CA LEU A 170 -20.90 51.70 -39.40
C LEU A 170 -21.20 51.92 -40.89
N LEU A 171 -21.60 50.87 -41.61
CA LEU A 171 -22.80 50.82 -42.48
C LEU A 171 -22.88 49.54 -43.34
N ASN A 172 -24.11 49.04 -43.39
CA ASN A 172 -24.82 48.40 -44.50
C ASN A 172 -24.73 46.88 -44.79
N SER A 173 -25.84 46.22 -44.44
CA SER A 173 -26.76 45.44 -45.30
C SER A 173 -26.21 44.27 -46.15
N ASN A 174 -26.60 43.04 -45.77
CA ASN A 174 -27.45 42.14 -46.58
C ASN A 174 -27.66 40.82 -45.81
N ILE A 175 -28.85 40.62 -45.26
CA ILE A 175 -29.87 39.65 -45.73
C ILE A 175 -29.30 38.25 -45.98
N ARG A 176 -29.61 37.31 -45.07
CA ARG A 176 -30.03 35.95 -45.43
C ARG A 176 -31.09 35.45 -44.45
N ASP A 177 -32.31 35.48 -44.96
CA ASP A 177 -33.47 34.64 -44.72
C ASP A 177 -33.26 33.44 -43.79
N PHE A 178 -34.05 33.38 -42.72
CA PHE A 178 -34.52 32.13 -42.15
C PHE A 178 -36.04 32.23 -41.97
N ASP A 179 -36.73 31.77 -43.01
CA ASP A 179 -38.13 31.37 -42.95
C ASP A 179 -38.30 30.31 -41.86
N ILE A 180 -39.08 30.61 -40.83
CA ILE A 180 -39.72 29.60 -40.00
C ILE A 180 -41.22 29.76 -40.20
N LYS A 181 -41.76 28.85 -41.01
CA LYS A 181 -43.20 28.64 -41.20
C LYS A 181 -43.83 28.22 -39.86
N LEU A 182 -44.99 28.82 -39.59
CA LEU A 182 -45.93 28.56 -38.50
C LEU A 182 -46.16 27.08 -38.21
#